data_AF-A0A662K8L7-F1
#
_entry.id   AF-A0A662K8L7-F1
#
_cell.length_a   1.000
_cell.length_b   1.000
_cell.length_c   1.000
_cell.angle_alpha   90.00
_cell.angle_beta   90.00
_cell.angle_gamma   90.00
#
_symmetry.space_group_name_H-M   'P 1'
#
loop_
_entity.id
_entity.type
_entity.pdbx_description
1 polymer ?
#
loop_
_entity_poly.entity_id
_entity_poly.type
_entity_poly.pdbx_seq_one_letter_code
_entity_poly.pdbx_strand_id
1 'polypeptide(L)'
;MHIVRLRDAGRNFTYQWPDSSETYDYYVEYVGLAEDGEHTIRIAFGKRFTYGKERVRVIVFIDGYPHAEFFSADDFEKSGDLLSEIKIPGSVGERICKYPDEPVPERYSMFNVVGLPVRVQAKGVHNAWAVVSNIADHKTLIALAALRRLERQK
;
A
#
# COMPACT_ATOMS: atom_id res chain seq x y z
N MET A 1 5.51 -8.09 11.67
CA MET A 1 5.03 -6.94 12.47
C MET A 1 3.64 -7.23 13.01
N HIS A 2 3.44 -7.06 14.31
CA HIS A 2 2.19 -7.31 15.03
C HIS A 2 1.65 -5.99 15.58
N ILE A 3 0.34 -5.73 15.46
CA ILE A 3 -0.29 -4.54 16.04
C ILE A 3 -0.49 -4.77 17.54
N VAL A 4 0.10 -3.91 18.36
CA VAL A 4 0.00 -3.96 19.83
C VAL A 4 -1.23 -3.19 20.31
N ARG A 5 -1.40 -1.96 19.84
CA ARG A 5 -2.50 -1.08 20.25
C ARG A 5 -2.78 0.00 19.23
N LEU A 6 -4.01 0.52 19.25
CA LEU A 6 -4.36 1.80 18.63
C LEU A 6 -3.68 2.92 19.43
N ARG A 7 -3.02 3.84 18.73
CA ARG A 7 -2.36 5.01 19.32
C ARG A 7 -3.21 6.27 19.15
N ASP A 8 -3.70 6.51 17.94
CA ASP A 8 -4.44 7.72 17.60
C ASP A 8 -5.30 7.51 16.34
N ALA A 9 -6.26 8.40 16.10
CA ALA A 9 -6.97 8.52 14.84
C ALA A 9 -7.44 9.97 14.65
N GLY A 10 -7.35 10.49 13.45
CA GLY A 10 -7.63 11.90 13.21
C GLY A 10 -7.85 12.25 11.75
N ARG A 11 -7.74 13.54 11.46
CA ARG A 11 -7.98 14.14 10.15
C ARG A 11 -6.83 15.05 9.73
N ASN A 12 -6.78 15.38 8.44
CA ASN A 12 -5.87 16.38 7.87
C ASN A 12 -4.39 16.08 8.17
N PHE A 13 -3.97 14.83 8.02
CA PHE A 13 -2.55 14.48 8.13
C PHE A 13 -1.84 14.93 6.85
N THR A 14 -0.80 15.75 6.98
CA THR A 14 0.03 16.18 5.83
C THR A 14 1.39 15.49 5.87
N TYR A 15 1.77 14.88 4.75
CA TYR A 15 3.11 14.34 4.54
C TYR A 15 3.89 15.21 3.54
N GLN A 16 5.17 15.42 3.82
CA GLN A 16 6.09 16.13 2.93
C GLN A 16 6.88 15.10 2.12
N TRP A 17 6.49 14.95 0.85
CA TRP A 17 7.28 14.24 -0.15
C TRP A 17 8.50 15.12 -0.55
N PRO A 18 9.54 14.54 -1.18
CA PRO A 18 10.71 15.31 -1.62
C PRO A 18 10.37 16.55 -2.45
N ASP A 19 9.36 16.45 -3.34
CA ASP A 19 9.02 17.51 -4.30
C ASP A 19 7.62 18.13 -4.06
N SER A 20 6.87 17.66 -3.07
CA SER A 20 5.49 18.11 -2.85
C SER A 20 4.97 17.82 -1.45
N SER A 21 3.86 18.45 -1.07
CA SER A 21 3.11 18.07 0.12
C SER A 21 1.79 17.43 -0.27
N GLU A 22 1.35 16.44 0.51
CA GLU A 22 0.06 15.77 0.30
C GLU A 22 -0.69 15.68 1.62
N THR A 23 -1.96 16.06 1.60
CA THR A 23 -2.84 16.01 2.78
C THR A 23 -3.85 14.88 2.61
N TYR A 24 -3.96 14.08 3.66
CA TYR A 24 -4.87 12.95 3.78
C TYR A 24 -6.02 13.32 4.70
N ASP A 25 -7.24 13.02 4.25
CA ASP A 25 -8.49 13.40 4.91
C ASP A 25 -8.58 12.75 6.31
N TYR A 26 -8.13 11.50 6.42
CA TYR A 26 -8.17 10.70 7.65
C TYR A 26 -6.87 9.95 7.88
N TYR A 27 -6.57 9.64 9.13
CA TYR A 27 -5.54 8.67 9.47
C TYR A 27 -5.92 7.84 10.69
N VAL A 28 -5.32 6.66 10.77
CA VAL A 28 -5.31 5.80 11.96
C VAL A 28 -3.86 5.44 12.27
N GLU A 29 -3.47 5.56 13.53
CA GLU A 29 -2.12 5.27 14.00
C GLU A 29 -2.13 4.12 15.01
N TYR A 30 -1.19 3.20 14.84
CA TYR A 30 -0.97 2.05 15.68
C TYR A 30 0.45 2.05 16.23
N VAL A 31 0.61 1.38 17.36
CA VAL A 31 1.90 0.86 17.80
C VAL A 31 2.00 -0.58 17.34
N GLY A 32 3.08 -0.93 16.66
CA GLY A 32 3.38 -2.32 16.29
C GLY A 32 4.72 -2.80 16.81
N LEU A 33 4.86 -4.11 16.94
CA LEU A 33 6.08 -4.79 17.36
C LEU A 33 6.64 -5.64 16.21
N ALA A 34 7.92 -5.48 15.93
CA ALA A 34 8.71 -6.31 15.03
C ALA A 34 9.94 -6.87 15.78
N GLU A 35 10.73 -7.71 15.11
CA GLU A 35 11.94 -8.31 15.71
C GLU A 35 12.95 -7.25 16.15
N ASP A 36 12.97 -6.11 15.47
CA ASP A 36 13.87 -4.98 15.73
C ASP A 36 13.28 -3.90 16.64
N GLY A 37 12.08 -4.13 17.20
CA GLY A 37 11.52 -3.29 18.27
C GLY A 37 10.12 -2.75 17.98
N GLU A 38 9.78 -1.69 18.73
CA GLU A 38 8.49 -0.99 18.62
C GLU A 38 8.53 0.03 17.49
N HIS A 39 7.47 0.07 16.69
CA HIS A 39 7.32 0.95 15.54
C HIS A 39 5.99 1.70 15.58
N THR A 40 6.01 2.96 15.11
CA THR A 40 4.78 3.72 14.89
C THR A 40 4.28 3.46 13.47
N ILE A 41 3.02 3.06 13.32
CA ILE A 41 2.44 2.71 12.03
C ILE A 41 1.25 3.61 11.78
N ARG A 42 1.26 4.36 10.69
CA ARG A 42 0.15 5.25 10.31
C ARG A 42 -0.44 4.82 8.98
N ILE A 43 -1.75 4.62 8.95
CA ILE A 43 -2.51 4.43 7.72
C ILE A 43 -3.21 5.74 7.42
N ALA A 44 -2.89 6.36 6.29
CA ALA A 44 -3.48 7.62 5.86
C ALA A 44 -4.37 7.41 4.63
N PHE A 45 -5.55 8.01 4.65
CA PHE A 45 -6.60 7.85 3.64
C PHE A 45 -6.84 9.18 2.95
N GLY A 46 -6.77 9.19 1.63
CA GLY A 46 -7.06 10.35 0.81
C GLY A 46 -7.54 9.95 -0.56
N LYS A 47 -7.36 10.83 -1.53
CA LYS A 47 -7.75 10.60 -2.92
C LYS A 47 -6.70 11.08 -3.89
N ARG A 48 -6.61 10.40 -5.03
CA ARG A 48 -5.72 10.81 -6.13
C ARG A 48 -6.33 10.43 -7.48
N PHE A 49 -6.11 11.28 -8.48
CA PHE A 49 -6.43 10.93 -9.86
C PHE A 49 -5.43 9.89 -10.37
N THR A 50 -5.88 8.68 -10.68
CA THR A 50 -5.02 7.59 -11.17
C THR A 50 -5.82 6.66 -12.07
N TYR A 51 -5.23 6.27 -13.20
CA TYR A 51 -5.91 5.47 -14.22
C TYR A 51 -7.26 6.07 -14.65
N GLY A 52 -7.24 7.36 -15.01
CA GLY A 52 -8.37 8.03 -15.66
C GLY A 52 -9.54 8.44 -14.74
N LYS A 53 -9.47 8.22 -13.42
CA LYS A 53 -10.49 8.68 -12.47
C LYS A 53 -9.90 9.01 -11.09
N GLU A 54 -10.65 9.76 -10.29
CA GLU A 54 -10.36 9.93 -8.86
C GLU A 54 -10.58 8.60 -8.12
N ARG A 55 -9.58 8.17 -7.35
CA ARG A 55 -9.60 6.91 -6.58
C ARG A 55 -9.26 7.18 -5.13
N VAL A 56 -9.80 6.36 -4.23
CA VAL A 56 -9.31 6.33 -2.85
C VAL A 56 -7.85 5.88 -2.89
N ARG A 57 -7.01 6.61 -2.15
CA ARG A 57 -5.59 6.32 -1.98
C ARG A 57 -5.32 6.05 -0.51
N VAL A 58 -4.57 4.99 -0.22
CA VAL A 58 -4.17 4.64 1.14
C VAL A 58 -2.66 4.48 1.19
N ILE A 59 -2.01 5.25 2.06
CA ILE A 59 -0.57 5.12 2.32
C ILE A 59 -0.36 4.58 3.71
N VAL A 60 0.51 3.59 3.83
CA VAL A 60 0.96 3.05 5.11
C VAL A 60 2.38 3.52 5.38
N PHE A 61 2.53 4.28 6.45
CA PHE A 61 3.79 4.78 6.97
C PHE A 61 4.25 3.91 8.13
N ILE A 62 5.55 3.68 8.23
CA ILE A 62 6.21 3.08 9.41
C ILE A 62 7.32 4.04 9.82
N ASP A 63 7.31 4.46 11.08
CA ASP A 63 8.24 5.45 11.65
C ASP A 63 8.35 6.74 10.83
N GLY A 64 7.21 7.16 10.26
CA GLY A 64 7.12 8.37 9.45
C GLY A 64 7.50 8.19 7.97
N TYR A 65 7.95 7.01 7.54
CA TYR A 65 8.33 6.76 6.15
C TYR A 65 7.27 5.94 5.40
N PRO A 66 6.92 6.28 4.15
CA PRO A 66 5.92 5.55 3.38
C PRO A 66 6.48 4.22 2.87
N HIS A 67 5.81 3.12 3.19
CA HIS A 67 6.24 1.77 2.81
C HIS A 67 5.27 1.05 1.90
N ALA A 68 3.97 1.32 1.99
CA ALA A 68 2.99 0.79 1.05
C ALA A 68 2.04 1.87 0.56
N GLU A 69 1.71 1.81 -0.71
CA GLU A 69 0.72 2.65 -1.37
C GLU A 69 -0.33 1.76 -2.01
N PHE A 70 -1.59 2.09 -1.79
CA PHE A 70 -2.72 1.44 -2.41
C PHE A 70 -3.64 2.45 -3.08
N PHE A 71 -4.36 1.98 -4.09
CA PHE A 71 -5.47 2.71 -4.70
C PHE A 71 -6.69 1.80 -4.88
N SER A 72 -7.88 2.39 -4.92
CA SER A 72 -9.12 1.63 -5.03
C SER A 72 -9.30 0.93 -6.37
N ALA A 73 -9.81 -0.31 -6.33
CA ALA A 73 -10.26 -1.06 -7.50
C ALA A 73 -11.43 -0.37 -8.22
N ASP A 74 -11.82 -0.86 -9.41
CA ASP A 74 -12.95 -0.29 -10.14
C ASP A 74 -14.30 -0.49 -9.46
N ASP A 75 -14.48 -1.61 -8.76
CA ASP A 75 -15.70 -1.97 -8.03
C ASP A 75 -15.66 -1.59 -6.54
N PHE A 76 -14.78 -0.65 -6.16
CA PHE A 76 -14.49 -0.30 -4.76
C PHE A 76 -15.73 0.00 -3.92
N GLU A 77 -16.72 0.72 -4.45
CA GLU A 77 -17.95 1.03 -3.71
C GLU A 77 -18.73 -0.22 -3.28
N LYS A 78 -18.49 -1.35 -3.95
CA LYS A 78 -19.08 -2.66 -3.61
C LYS A 78 -18.11 -3.55 -2.82
N SER A 79 -16.83 -3.59 -3.22
CA SER A 79 -15.84 -4.54 -2.69
C SER A 79 -15.09 -3.99 -1.47
N GLY A 80 -14.89 -2.67 -1.41
CA GLY A 80 -13.94 -2.03 -0.49
C GLY A 80 -12.48 -2.33 -0.84
N ASP A 81 -12.18 -2.90 -2.01
CA ASP A 81 -10.85 -3.40 -2.35
C ASP A 81 -9.88 -2.29 -2.78
N LEU A 82 -8.70 -2.38 -2.21
CA LEU A 82 -7.51 -1.60 -2.48
C LEU A 82 -6.46 -2.49 -3.13
N LEU A 83 -5.68 -1.88 -4.03
CA LEU A 83 -4.67 -2.56 -4.84
C LEU A 83 -3.32 -1.90 -4.63
N SER A 84 -2.28 -2.70 -4.38
CA SER A 84 -0.89 -2.25 -4.38
C SER A 84 -0.07 -3.05 -5.37
N GLU A 85 0.45 -2.39 -6.41
CA GLU A 85 1.33 -3.00 -7.40
C GLU A 85 2.56 -3.61 -6.73
N ILE A 86 2.91 -4.85 -7.09
CA ILE A 86 4.11 -5.51 -6.59
C ILE A 86 5.32 -4.89 -7.29
N LYS A 87 6.20 -4.32 -6.48
CA LYS A 87 7.49 -3.78 -6.91
C LYS A 87 8.61 -4.68 -6.40
N ILE A 88 9.57 -4.96 -7.27
CA ILE A 88 10.74 -5.77 -6.98
C ILE A 88 11.94 -4.82 -6.89
N PRO A 89 12.67 -4.79 -5.75
CA PRO A 89 13.93 -4.08 -5.65
C PRO A 89 14.93 -4.59 -6.71
N GLY A 90 15.59 -3.67 -7.39
CA GLY A 90 16.66 -3.96 -8.35
C GLY A 90 17.96 -3.25 -7.98
N SER A 91 18.98 -3.38 -8.84
CA SER A 91 20.26 -2.66 -8.67
C SER A 91 20.12 -1.15 -8.81
N VAL A 92 19.08 -0.68 -9.51
CA VAL A 92 18.72 0.73 -9.63
C VAL A 92 17.22 0.86 -9.35
N GLY A 93 16.88 1.24 -8.11
CA GLY A 93 15.51 1.48 -7.68
C GLY A 93 14.61 0.24 -7.65
N GLU A 94 13.32 0.47 -7.83
CA GLU A 94 12.28 -0.57 -7.81
C GLU A 94 11.67 -0.71 -9.22
N ARG A 95 11.44 -1.94 -9.67
CA ARG A 95 10.70 -2.22 -10.91
C ARG A 95 9.37 -2.90 -10.64
N ILE A 96 8.42 -2.75 -11.56
CA ILE A 96 7.11 -3.41 -11.46
C ILE A 96 7.26 -4.89 -11.83
N CYS A 97 6.59 -5.78 -11.08
CA CYS A 97 6.48 -7.20 -11.39
C CYS A 97 5.38 -7.43 -12.43
N LYS A 98 5.75 -7.88 -13.63
CA LYS A 98 4.84 -7.94 -14.78
C LYS A 98 3.86 -9.10 -14.71
N TYR A 99 2.58 -8.79 -14.90
CA TYR A 99 1.51 -9.78 -15.10
C TYR A 99 1.20 -9.95 -16.60
N PRO A 100 0.97 -11.16 -17.13
CA PRO A 100 1.12 -12.47 -16.50
C PRO A 100 2.52 -13.08 -16.70
N ASP A 101 3.46 -12.32 -17.26
CA ASP A 101 4.74 -12.84 -17.76
C ASP A 101 5.73 -13.27 -16.67
N GLU A 102 5.64 -12.68 -15.48
CA GLU A 102 6.48 -13.02 -14.33
C GLU A 102 5.67 -13.77 -13.27
N PRO A 103 6.29 -14.70 -12.51
CA PRO A 103 5.64 -15.31 -11.36
C PRO A 103 5.50 -14.29 -10.21
N VAL A 104 4.47 -14.47 -9.38
CA VAL A 104 4.36 -13.76 -8.11
C VAL A 104 5.57 -14.13 -7.23
N PRO A 105 6.34 -13.15 -6.70
CA PRO A 105 7.48 -13.47 -5.85
C PRO A 105 7.03 -14.22 -4.59
N GLU A 106 7.75 -15.28 -4.19
CA GLU A 106 7.36 -16.19 -3.11
C GLU A 106 7.04 -15.47 -1.79
N ARG A 107 7.77 -14.42 -1.44
CA ARG A 107 7.53 -13.61 -0.23
C ARG A 107 6.17 -12.87 -0.21
N TYR A 108 5.49 -12.79 -1.35
CA TYR A 108 4.14 -12.25 -1.47
C TYR A 108 3.06 -13.35 -1.41
N SER A 109 3.42 -14.63 -1.27
CA SER A 109 2.48 -15.78 -1.25
C SER A 109 1.44 -15.73 -0.13
N MET A 110 1.72 -15.01 0.96
CA MET A 110 0.79 -14.81 2.05
C MET A 110 -0.33 -13.80 1.74
N PHE A 111 -0.20 -13.04 0.65
CA PHE A 111 -1.19 -12.05 0.24
C PHE A 111 -2.12 -12.61 -0.84
N ASN A 112 -3.33 -12.06 -0.90
CA ASN A 112 -4.15 -12.20 -2.09
C ASN A 112 -3.53 -11.36 -3.23
N VAL A 113 -3.10 -12.02 -4.31
CA VAL A 113 -2.42 -11.37 -5.44
C VAL A 113 -3.18 -11.66 -6.73
N VAL A 114 -3.42 -10.61 -7.51
CA VAL A 114 -4.14 -10.70 -8.79
C VAL A 114 -3.45 -9.84 -9.85
N GLY A 115 -3.73 -10.10 -11.12
CA GLY A 115 -3.34 -9.19 -12.19
C GLY A 115 -4.11 -7.87 -12.06
N LEU A 116 -3.40 -6.74 -12.06
CA LEU A 116 -4.00 -5.41 -11.96
C LEU A 116 -5.11 -5.16 -13.00
N PRO A 117 -4.96 -5.55 -14.29
CA PRO A 117 -6.02 -5.38 -15.29
C PRO A 117 -7.32 -6.13 -14.99
N VAL A 118 -7.31 -7.11 -14.09
CA VAL A 118 -8.51 -7.85 -13.65
C VAL A 118 -9.38 -7.00 -12.71
N ARG A 119 -8.77 -6.03 -12.01
CA ARG A 119 -9.45 -5.17 -11.02
C ARG A 119 -9.56 -3.71 -11.45
N VAL A 120 -8.82 -3.31 -12.50
CA VAL A 120 -8.86 -1.96 -13.09
C VAL A 120 -8.84 -2.02 -14.62
N GLN A 121 -9.91 -1.53 -15.26
CA GLN A 121 -10.15 -1.54 -16.71
C GLN A 121 -10.10 -0.13 -17.31
N ALA A 122 -9.08 0.64 -16.98
CA ALA A 122 -8.90 2.00 -17.48
C ALA A 122 -7.80 2.10 -18.54
N LYS A 123 -7.92 3.06 -19.46
CA LYS A 123 -6.88 3.33 -20.47
C LYS A 123 -5.55 3.66 -19.78
N GLY A 124 -4.48 2.97 -20.18
CA GLY A 124 -3.14 3.16 -19.62
C GLY A 124 -2.85 2.36 -18.35
N VAL A 125 -3.78 1.49 -17.90
CA VAL A 125 -3.43 0.47 -16.91
C VAL A 125 -2.35 -0.42 -17.50
N HIS A 126 -1.27 -0.61 -16.76
CA HIS A 126 -0.19 -1.47 -17.19
C HIS A 126 -0.33 -2.85 -16.56
N ASN A 127 0.41 -3.78 -17.14
CA ASN A 127 0.40 -5.19 -16.79
C ASN A 127 1.26 -5.45 -15.54
N ALA A 128 0.65 -5.41 -14.36
CA ALA A 128 1.31 -5.63 -13.08
C ALA A 128 0.59 -6.68 -12.23
N TRP A 129 1.33 -7.42 -11.42
CA TRP A 129 0.75 -8.08 -10.26
C TRP A 129 0.43 -7.05 -9.17
N ALA A 130 -0.69 -7.22 -8.47
CA ALA A 130 -1.09 -6.36 -7.37
C ALA A 130 -1.58 -7.18 -6.18
N VAL A 131 -1.17 -6.77 -4.98
CA VAL A 131 -1.74 -7.22 -3.72
C VAL A 131 -3.13 -6.59 -3.57
N VAL A 132 -4.12 -7.41 -3.25
CA VAL A 132 -5.49 -6.99 -2.92
C VAL A 132 -5.66 -6.98 -1.40
N SER A 133 -6.19 -5.90 -0.88
CA SER A 133 -6.60 -5.77 0.53
C SER A 133 -7.92 -5.04 0.60
N ASN A 134 -8.78 -5.38 1.56
CA ASN A 134 -9.92 -4.54 1.86
C ASN A 134 -9.47 -3.29 2.65
N ILE A 135 -10.15 -2.16 2.46
CA ILE A 135 -9.87 -0.91 3.21
C ILE A 135 -9.97 -1.08 4.73
N ALA A 136 -10.84 -1.98 5.21
CA ALA A 136 -10.98 -2.28 6.63
C ALA A 136 -9.94 -3.30 7.15
N ASP A 137 -9.21 -3.98 6.27
CA ASP A 137 -8.20 -4.96 6.66
C ASP A 137 -6.84 -4.30 6.91
N HIS A 138 -6.78 -3.54 8.00
CA HIS A 138 -5.56 -2.85 8.41
C HIS A 138 -4.40 -3.82 8.68
N LYS A 139 -4.67 -5.09 9.01
CA LYS A 139 -3.61 -6.08 9.23
C LYS A 139 -2.88 -6.38 7.92
N THR A 140 -3.61 -6.59 6.83
CA THR A 140 -3.01 -6.83 5.51
C THR A 140 -2.30 -5.59 4.98
N LEU A 141 -2.89 -4.40 5.13
CA LEU A 141 -2.24 -3.13 4.77
C LEU A 141 -0.88 -2.96 5.47
N ILE A 142 -0.85 -3.20 6.78
CA ILE A 142 0.36 -3.10 7.61
C ILE A 142 1.36 -4.22 7.29
N ALA A 143 0.89 -5.44 7.05
CA ALA A 143 1.76 -6.56 6.70
C ALA A 143 2.52 -6.31 5.40
N LEU A 144 1.87 -5.76 4.37
CA LEU A 144 2.55 -5.40 3.12
C LEU A 144 3.60 -4.29 3.35
N ALA A 145 3.26 -3.27 4.14
CA ALA A 145 4.19 -2.20 4.47
C ALA A 145 5.41 -2.73 5.23
N ALA A 146 5.20 -3.65 6.17
CA ALA A 146 6.26 -4.31 6.92
C ALA A 146 7.18 -5.14 6.01
N LEU A 147 6.62 -5.89 5.05
CA LEU A 147 7.42 -6.62 4.06
C LEU A 147 8.32 -5.67 3.26
N ARG A 148 7.74 -4.57 2.74
CA ARG A 148 8.49 -3.58 1.94
C ARG A 148 9.54 -2.82 2.74
N ARG A 149 9.31 -2.60 4.03
CA ARG A 149 10.32 -2.06 4.94
C ARG A 149 11.56 -2.97 4.98
N LEU A 150 11.36 -4.29 5.11
CA LEU A 150 12.45 -5.27 5.12
C LEU A 150 13.14 -5.38 3.75
N GLU A 151 12.40 -5.23 2.65
CA GLU A 151 12.98 -5.22 1.30
C GLU A 151 13.96 -4.07 1.05
N ARG A 152 13.76 -2.91 1.70
CA ARG A 152 14.60 -1.71 1.54
C ARG A 152 15.83 -1.66 2.45
N GLN A 153 15.90 -2.55 3.44
CA GLN A 153 17.06 -2.67 4.34
C GLN A 153 18.15 -3.59 3.77
N LYS A 154 17.91 -4.23 2.62
CA LYS A 154 18.85 -5.09 1.90
C LYS A 154 19.49 -4.36 0.74
#